data_AF-A0A1G5PSC4-F1
#
_entry.id   AF-A0A1G5PSC4-F1
#
_cell.length_a   1.000
_cell.length_b   1.000
_cell.length_c   1.000
_cell.angle_alpha   90.00
_cell.angle_beta   90.00
_cell.angle_gamma   90.00
#
_symmetry.space_group_name_H-M   'P 1'
#
loop_
_entity.id
_entity.type
_entity.pdbx_description
1 polymer ?
#
loop_
_entity_poly.entity_id
_entity_poly.type
_entity_poly.pdbx_seq_one_letter_code
_entity_poly.pdbx_strand_id
1 'polypeptide(L)'
;MKGRKLILTAIFVLGLVGGPSALESARSAVPPIDWNAIPFALIGAIVGMLLVLGMQIARRNPKPARVAIQAFEGISSGVLGAGLSALVVSALKYGWLPSGVFFAALGAGLFAGVALAALLFRWRYRDVL
;
A
#
# COMPACT_ATOMS: atom_id res chain seq x y z
N MET A 1 15.04 -15.03 -7.05
CA MET A 1 14.35 -14.61 -5.80
C MET A 1 15.10 -13.52 -5.01
N LYS A 2 16.45 -13.52 -4.92
CA LYS A 2 17.20 -12.50 -4.14
C LYS A 2 17.04 -11.06 -4.69
N GLY A 3 17.09 -10.86 -6.02
CA GLY A 3 16.98 -9.53 -6.63
C GLY A 3 15.66 -8.80 -6.37
N ARG A 4 14.51 -9.51 -6.45
CA ARG A 4 13.19 -8.91 -6.17
C ARG A 4 13.07 -8.42 -4.73
N LYS A 5 13.57 -9.19 -3.76
CA LYS A 5 13.56 -8.78 -2.34
C LYS A 5 14.37 -7.50 -2.14
N LEU A 6 15.57 -7.42 -2.74
CA LEU A 6 16.41 -6.22 -2.69
C LEU A 6 15.69 -4.99 -3.28
N ILE A 7 15.02 -5.14 -4.42
CA ILE A 7 14.26 -4.05 -5.05
C ILE A 7 13.13 -3.58 -4.14
N LEU A 8 12.34 -4.50 -3.57
CA LEU A 8 11.25 -4.13 -2.66
C LEU A 8 11.77 -3.46 -1.39
N THR A 9 12.87 -3.95 -0.82
CA THR A 9 13.53 -3.31 0.31
C THR A 9 14.01 -1.91 -0.05
N ALA A 10 14.63 -1.71 -1.22
CA ALA A 10 15.08 -0.40 -1.67
C ALA A 10 13.90 0.57 -1.86
N ILE A 11 12.80 0.12 -2.47
CA ILE A 11 11.57 0.92 -2.63
C ILE A 11 10.96 1.27 -1.27
N PHE A 12 10.93 0.33 -0.34
CA PHE A 12 10.45 0.56 1.02
C PHE A 12 11.30 1.62 1.75
N VAL A 13 12.63 1.53 1.63
CA VAL A 13 13.55 2.51 2.22
C VAL A 13 13.39 3.89 1.58
N LEU A 14 13.25 3.97 0.25
CA LEU A 14 12.93 5.22 -0.44
C LEU A 14 11.60 5.81 0.06
N GLY A 15 10.60 4.94 0.28
CA GLY A 15 9.34 5.30 0.94
C GLY A 15 9.57 5.93 2.31
N LEU A 16 10.36 5.28 3.18
CA LEU A 16 10.67 5.80 4.52
C LEU A 16 11.28 7.22 4.47
N VAL A 17 12.17 7.48 3.51
CA VAL A 17 12.77 8.81 3.32
C VAL A 17 11.74 9.85 2.88
N GLY A 18 10.74 9.45 2.08
CA GLY A 18 9.64 10.32 1.63
C GLY A 18 8.53 10.58 2.65
N GLY A 19 8.51 9.85 3.79
CA GLY A 19 7.47 9.95 4.82
C GLY A 19 7.21 11.36 5.37
N PRO A 20 8.24 12.18 5.70
CA PRO A 20 8.04 13.54 6.18
C PRO A 20 7.29 14.44 5.18
N SER A 21 7.61 14.34 3.88
CA SER A 21 6.95 15.10 2.82
C SER A 21 5.50 14.65 2.62
N ALA A 22 5.23 13.34 2.77
CA ALA A 22 3.87 12.83 2.77
C ALA A 22 3.07 13.40 3.97
N LEU A 23 3.66 13.41 5.17
CA LEU A 23 3.03 13.98 6.36
C LEU A 23 2.68 15.46 6.18
N GLU A 24 3.60 16.26 5.63
CA GLU A 24 3.37 17.68 5.34
C GLU A 24 2.22 17.87 4.34
N SER A 25 2.17 17.03 3.31
CA SER A 25 1.09 17.02 2.32
C SER A 25 -0.27 16.64 2.91
N ALA A 26 -0.33 15.69 3.85
CA ALA A 26 -1.59 15.39 4.55
C ALA A 26 -2.03 16.53 5.47
N ARG A 27 -1.10 17.27 6.05
CA ARG A 27 -1.42 18.39 6.94
C ARG A 27 -1.94 19.62 6.18
N SER A 28 -1.56 19.77 4.92
CA SER A 28 -2.08 20.83 4.05
C SER A 28 -3.39 20.46 3.35
N ALA A 29 -3.91 19.25 3.55
CA ALA A 29 -5.19 18.82 2.97
C ALA A 29 -6.37 19.64 3.53
N VAL A 30 -7.26 20.07 2.63
CA VAL A 30 -8.52 20.75 2.95
C VAL A 30 -9.67 19.95 2.33
N PRO A 31 -10.63 19.43 3.13
CA PRO A 31 -10.71 19.52 4.59
C PRO A 31 -9.62 18.71 5.32
N PRO A 32 -9.30 19.04 6.58
CA PRO A 32 -8.36 18.26 7.38
C PRO A 32 -8.79 16.80 7.50
N ILE A 33 -7.80 15.90 7.52
CA ILE A 33 -8.05 14.47 7.70
C ILE A 33 -8.57 14.23 9.12
N ASP A 34 -9.80 13.72 9.20
CA ASP A 34 -10.42 13.29 10.46
C ASP A 34 -10.17 11.80 10.71
N TRP A 35 -10.31 11.36 11.96
CA TRP A 35 -10.17 9.97 12.39
C TRP A 35 -11.12 9.03 11.64
N ASN A 36 -12.31 9.51 11.26
CA ASN A 36 -13.27 8.76 10.47
C ASN A 36 -12.79 8.42 9.05
N ALA A 37 -11.86 9.21 8.50
CA ALA A 37 -11.30 8.96 7.17
C ALA A 37 -10.31 7.78 7.15
N ILE A 38 -9.73 7.43 8.29
CA ILE A 38 -8.71 6.38 8.41
C ILE A 38 -9.27 4.97 8.11
N PRO A 39 -10.35 4.49 8.78
CA PRO A 39 -10.91 3.18 8.45
C PRO A 39 -11.44 3.15 7.01
N PHE A 40 -11.97 4.27 6.50
CA PHE A 40 -12.41 4.38 5.12
C PHE A 40 -11.24 4.23 4.14
N ALA A 41 -10.11 4.90 4.38
CA ALA A 41 -8.92 4.78 3.55
C ALA A 41 -8.32 3.37 3.59
N LEU A 42 -8.28 2.75 4.77
CA LEU A 42 -7.78 1.38 4.94
C LEU A 42 -8.64 0.39 4.13
N ILE A 43 -9.95 0.37 4.37
CA ILE A 43 -10.88 -0.56 3.71
C ILE A 43 -10.97 -0.25 2.23
N GLY A 44 -11.08 1.03 1.87
CA GLY A 44 -11.13 1.50 0.49
C GLY A 44 -9.89 1.10 -0.30
N ALA A 45 -8.69 1.18 0.29
CA ALA A 45 -7.46 0.70 -0.33
C ALA A 45 -7.47 -0.82 -0.54
N ILE A 46 -7.91 -1.60 0.46
CA ILE A 46 -8.02 -3.07 0.33
C ILE A 46 -8.99 -3.44 -0.79
N VAL A 47 -10.21 -2.89 -0.74
CA VAL A 47 -11.26 -3.17 -1.72
C VAL A 47 -10.85 -2.70 -3.11
N GLY A 48 -10.29 -1.50 -3.24
CA GLY A 48 -9.80 -0.96 -4.50
C GLY A 48 -8.72 -1.85 -5.12
N MET A 49 -7.75 -2.31 -4.32
CA MET A 49 -6.71 -3.24 -4.77
C MET A 49 -7.28 -4.59 -5.19
N LEU A 50 -8.23 -5.13 -4.43
CA LEU A 50 -8.92 -6.38 -4.79
C LEU A 50 -9.73 -6.24 -6.07
N LEU A 51 -10.37 -5.11 -6.33
CA LEU A 51 -11.10 -4.88 -7.57
C LEU A 51 -10.14 -4.76 -8.75
N VAL A 52 -9.13 -3.89 -8.65
CA VAL A 52 -8.17 -3.64 -9.74
C VAL A 52 -7.41 -4.92 -10.11
N LEU A 53 -6.85 -5.61 -9.12
CA LEU A 53 -6.10 -6.85 -9.35
C LEU A 53 -7.04 -8.03 -9.63
N GLY A 54 -8.20 -8.09 -8.97
CA GLY A 54 -9.21 -9.12 -9.18
C GLY A 54 -9.73 -9.14 -10.62
N MET A 55 -9.98 -7.97 -11.21
CA MET A 55 -10.31 -7.87 -12.64
C MET A 55 -9.20 -8.44 -13.54
N GLN A 56 -7.92 -8.22 -13.20
CA GLN A 56 -6.82 -8.80 -13.97
C GLN A 56 -6.73 -10.31 -13.76
N ILE A 57 -6.96 -10.81 -12.55
CA ILE A 57 -6.96 -12.24 -12.21
C ILE A 57 -8.15 -12.97 -12.85
N ALA A 58 -9.30 -12.31 -12.99
CA ALA A 58 -10.49 -12.88 -13.64
C ALA A 58 -10.28 -13.13 -15.14
N ARG A 59 -9.28 -12.49 -15.77
CA ARG A 59 -8.93 -12.73 -17.17
C ARG A 59 -8.36 -14.13 -17.34
N ARG A 60 -8.61 -14.76 -18.49
CA ARG A 60 -8.09 -16.11 -18.78
C ARG A 60 -6.55 -16.21 -18.81
N ASN A 61 -5.84 -15.10 -19.02
CA ASN A 61 -4.38 -15.09 -19.15
C ASN A 61 -3.68 -14.71 -17.83
N PRO A 62 -2.80 -15.57 -17.28
CA PRO A 62 -2.11 -15.31 -16.00
C PRO A 62 -0.96 -14.29 -16.09
N LYS A 63 -0.42 -14.04 -17.29
CA LYS A 63 0.72 -13.12 -17.48
C LYS A 63 0.41 -11.68 -17.03
N PRO A 64 -0.68 -11.02 -17.49
CA PRO A 64 -0.98 -9.65 -17.08
C PRO A 64 -1.27 -9.54 -15.58
N ALA A 65 -1.97 -10.51 -14.99
CA ALA A 65 -2.25 -10.51 -13.55
C ALA A 65 -0.96 -10.59 -12.72
N ARG A 66 0.00 -11.43 -13.13
CA ARG A 66 1.31 -11.54 -12.45
C ARG A 66 2.08 -10.22 -12.49
N VAL A 67 2.14 -9.56 -13.64
CA VAL A 67 2.85 -8.27 -13.79
C VAL A 67 2.19 -7.18 -12.96
N ALA A 68 0.85 -7.12 -12.97
CA ALA A 68 0.10 -6.16 -12.15
C ALA A 68 0.39 -6.36 -10.65
N ILE A 69 0.31 -7.59 -10.15
CA ILE A 69 0.62 -7.89 -8.74
C ILE A 69 2.04 -7.45 -8.38
N GLN A 70 3.03 -7.71 -9.24
CA GLN A 70 4.42 -7.29 -8.98
C GLN A 70 4.59 -5.77 -8.95
N ALA A 71 3.95 -5.05 -9.87
CA ALA A 71 4.00 -3.59 -9.91
C ALA A 71 3.36 -2.98 -8.65
N PHE A 72 2.17 -3.46 -8.29
CA PHE A 72 1.46 -2.98 -7.12
C PHE A 72 2.10 -3.40 -5.78
N GLU A 73 2.83 -4.51 -5.72
CA GLU A 73 3.66 -4.87 -4.57
C GLU A 73 4.77 -3.85 -4.33
N GLY A 74 5.42 -3.36 -5.39
CA GLY A 74 6.40 -2.27 -5.29
C GLY A 74 5.77 -0.98 -4.77
N ILE A 75 4.65 -0.55 -5.38
CA ILE A 75 3.94 0.66 -4.99
C ILE A 75 3.48 0.57 -3.52
N SER A 76 2.80 -0.51 -3.15
CA SER A 76 2.31 -0.69 -1.78
C SER A 76 3.43 -0.74 -0.76
N SER A 77 4.59 -1.33 -1.08
CA SER A 77 5.77 -1.32 -0.20
C SER A 77 6.32 0.10 -0.02
N GLY A 78 6.40 0.90 -1.09
CA GLY A 78 6.85 2.29 -1.01
C GLY A 78 5.91 3.16 -0.17
N VAL A 79 4.60 3.04 -0.41
CA VAL A 79 3.58 3.78 0.37
C VAL A 79 3.56 3.34 1.82
N LEU A 80 3.73 2.04 2.10
CA LEU A 80 3.84 1.53 3.46
C LEU A 80 5.08 2.10 4.18
N GLY A 81 6.23 2.15 3.51
CA GLY A 81 7.43 2.80 4.04
C GLY A 81 7.18 4.28 4.35
N ALA A 82 6.60 5.02 3.41
CA ALA A 82 6.25 6.43 3.62
C ALA A 82 5.27 6.61 4.78
N GLY A 83 4.25 5.77 4.89
CA GLY A 83 3.26 5.82 5.96
C GLY A 83 3.83 5.51 7.34
N LEU A 84 4.72 4.51 7.45
CA LEU A 84 5.40 4.19 8.71
C LEU A 84 6.30 5.34 9.17
N SER A 85 7.08 5.92 8.25
CA SER A 85 7.92 7.07 8.56
C SER A 85 7.09 8.30 8.94
N ALA A 86 6.02 8.60 8.19
CA ALA A 86 5.08 9.67 8.51
C ALA A 86 4.45 9.49 9.91
N LEU A 87 4.07 8.26 10.27
CA LEU A 87 3.54 7.93 11.58
C LEU A 87 4.57 8.17 12.69
N VAL A 88 5.80 7.67 12.53
CA VAL A 88 6.89 7.85 13.50
C VAL A 88 7.22 9.33 13.69
N VAL A 89 7.38 10.08 12.59
CA VAL A 89 7.67 11.52 12.63
C VAL A 89 6.51 12.29 13.25
N SER A 90 5.27 11.92 12.95
CA SER A 90 4.10 12.51 13.58
C SER A 90 4.12 12.28 15.09
N ALA A 91 4.28 11.03 15.52
CA ALA A 91 4.27 10.65 16.93
C ALA A 91 5.38 11.36 17.72
N LEU A 92 6.57 11.52 17.13
CA LEU A 92 7.72 12.15 17.79
C LEU A 92 7.67 13.69 17.81
N LYS A 93 7.21 14.34 16.74
CA LYS A 93 7.26 15.81 16.62
C LYS A 93 5.95 16.52 16.98
N TYR A 94 4.81 15.89 16.73
CA TYR A 94 3.50 16.55 16.77
C TYR A 94 2.46 15.80 17.59
N GLY A 95 2.81 14.62 18.12
CA GLY A 95 1.89 13.72 18.82
C GLY A 95 1.06 12.85 17.87
N TRP A 96 0.03 12.20 18.42
CA TRP A 96 -0.88 11.33 17.68
C TRP A 96 -1.86 12.15 16.84
N LEU A 97 -1.44 12.47 15.61
CA LEU A 97 -2.29 13.16 14.64
C LEU A 97 -2.95 12.17 13.67
N PRO A 98 -4.19 12.44 13.22
CA PRO A 98 -4.88 11.62 12.21
C PRO A 98 -4.09 11.50 10.91
N SER A 99 -3.35 12.54 10.51
CA SER A 99 -2.58 12.60 9.25
C SER A 99 -1.47 11.55 9.17
N GLY A 100 -0.73 11.33 10.27
CA GLY A 100 0.30 10.31 10.35
C GLY A 100 -0.28 8.89 10.30
N VAL A 101 -1.39 8.68 11.03
CA VAL A 101 -2.09 7.39 11.06
C VAL A 101 -2.76 7.08 9.72
N PHE A 102 -3.29 8.09 9.03
CA PHE A 102 -3.93 7.94 7.73
C PHE A 102 -3.00 7.36 6.68
N PHE A 103 -1.78 7.89 6.54
CA PHE A 103 -0.83 7.35 5.56
C PHE A 103 -0.34 5.94 5.90
N ALA A 104 -0.15 5.65 7.18
CA ALA A 104 0.15 4.28 7.62
C ALA A 104 -1.00 3.31 7.31
N ALA A 105 -2.25 3.72 7.57
CA ALA A 105 -3.44 2.93 7.26
C ALA A 105 -3.61 2.72 5.75
N LEU A 106 -3.38 3.76 4.93
CA LEU A 106 -3.42 3.66 3.47
C LEU A 106 -2.37 2.67 2.95
N GLY A 107 -1.12 2.79 3.41
CA GLY A 107 -0.03 1.89 3.03
C GLY A 107 -0.30 0.45 3.46
N ALA A 108 -0.80 0.24 4.69
CA ALA A 108 -1.19 -1.07 5.19
C ALA A 108 -2.34 -1.68 4.37
N GLY A 109 -3.35 -0.88 4.02
CA GLY A 109 -4.49 -1.31 3.21
C GLY A 109 -4.09 -1.72 1.80
N LEU A 110 -3.22 -0.93 1.14
CA LEU A 110 -2.67 -1.29 -0.17
C LEU A 110 -1.89 -2.59 -0.11
N PHE A 111 -1.00 -2.74 0.88
CA PHE A 111 -0.18 -3.94 1.04
C PHE A 111 -1.03 -5.18 1.32
N ALA A 112 -2.00 -5.07 2.23
CA ALA A 112 -2.95 -6.14 2.53
C ALA A 112 -3.79 -6.51 1.29
N GLY A 113 -4.29 -5.52 0.55
CA GLY A 113 -5.05 -5.74 -0.69
C GLY A 113 -4.23 -6.47 -1.76
N VAL A 114 -2.96 -6.10 -1.95
CA VAL A 114 -2.04 -6.82 -2.84
C VAL A 114 -1.78 -8.25 -2.35
N ALA A 115 -1.55 -8.44 -1.05
CA ALA A 115 -1.30 -9.76 -0.47
C ALA A 115 -2.52 -10.68 -0.66
N LEU A 116 -3.73 -10.19 -0.43
CA LEU A 116 -4.98 -10.91 -0.66
C LEU A 116 -5.18 -11.23 -2.15
N ALA A 117 -4.94 -10.27 -3.04
CA ALA A 117 -5.00 -10.51 -4.48
C ALA A 117 -3.96 -11.54 -4.95
N ALA A 118 -2.75 -11.53 -4.37
CA ALA A 118 -1.72 -12.52 -4.65
C ALA A 118 -2.12 -13.93 -4.18
N LEU A 119 -2.81 -14.03 -3.05
CA LEU A 119 -3.40 -15.29 -2.58
C LEU A 119 -4.49 -15.79 -3.53
N LEU A 120 -5.40 -14.91 -3.98
CA LEU A 120 -6.43 -15.24 -4.96
C LEU A 120 -5.83 -15.70 -6.30
N PHE A 121 -4.77 -15.03 -6.78
CA PHE A 121 -4.05 -15.44 -7.98
C PHE A 121 -3.46 -16.85 -7.84
N ARG A 122 -2.81 -17.15 -6.72
CA ARG A 122 -2.26 -18.49 -6.43
C ARG A 122 -3.33 -19.56 -6.35
N TRP A 123 -4.50 -19.22 -5.79
CA TRP A 123 -5.62 -20.14 -5.73
C TRP A 123 -6.23 -20.39 -7.12
N ARG A 124 -6.42 -19.34 -7.92
CA ARG A 124 -7.06 -19.41 -9.24
C ARG A 124 -6.22 -20.18 -10.28
N TYR A 125 -4.91 -20.00 -10.26
CA TYR A 125 -3.99 -20.60 -11.23
C TYR A 125 -3.16 -21.74 -10.63
N ARG A 126 -3.64 -22.37 -9.55
CA ARG A 126 -2.95 -23.48 -8.88
C ARG A 126 -2.64 -24.63 -9.84
N ASP A 127 -3.53 -24.91 -10.78
CA ASP A 127 -3.41 -26.05 -11.70
C ASP A 127 -2.64 -25.73 -12.99
N VAL A 128 -2.24 -24.45 -13.17
CA VAL A 128 -1.60 -23.95 -14.41
C VAL A 128 -0.13 -23.54 -14.17
N LEU A 129 0.31 -23.52 -12.91
CA LEU A 129 1.63 -23.09 -12.46
C LEU A 129 2.47 -24.26 -11.94
#